data_AF-A0A9C8W1A1-F1
#
_entry.id   AF-A0A9C8W1A1-F1
#
_cell.length_a   1.000
_cell.length_b   1.000
_cell.length_c   1.000
_cell.angle_alpha   90.00
_cell.angle_beta   90.00
_cell.angle_gamma   90.00
#
_symmetry.space_group_name_H-M   'P 1'
#
loop_
_entity.id
_entity.type
_entity.pdbx_description
1 polymer ?
#
loop_
_entity_poly.entity_id
_entity_poly.type
_entity_poly.pdbx_seq_one_letter_code
_entity_poly.pdbx_strand_id
1 'polypeptide(L)'
;MPTITTQTPAEPPALLLRIDLPGRNGRSGRPGKEPGDERAVEKDAPLLCAHCSAPVTSRDQAIEINGRHEHAFFNPAGIAYEIRCFRRAPGCLIQGDPTDEFTWFAGYRWQFSLCSTCLTHLGWFFSSLERPPFYGLISNRLI
;
A
#
# COMPACT_ATOMS: atom_id res chain seq x y z
N MET A 1 -4.92 -17.98 -39.07
CA MET A 1 -3.71 -18.01 -38.24
C MET A 1 -2.98 -16.67 -38.37
N PRO A 2 -3.11 -15.75 -37.40
CA PRO A 2 -2.08 -14.77 -37.14
C PRO A 2 -1.32 -15.17 -35.87
N THR A 3 -0.02 -15.37 -36.01
CA THR A 3 0.91 -15.72 -34.94
C THR A 3 1.13 -14.49 -34.05
N ILE A 4 0.69 -14.57 -32.79
CA ILE A 4 0.98 -13.55 -31.78
C ILE A 4 2.38 -13.85 -31.25
N THR A 5 3.35 -13.04 -31.66
CA THR A 5 4.70 -13.04 -31.10
C THR A 5 4.64 -12.38 -29.72
N THR A 6 4.80 -13.19 -28.67
CA THR A 6 5.01 -12.72 -27.30
C THR A 6 6.37 -12.02 -27.21
N GLN A 7 6.37 -10.70 -26.97
CA GLN A 7 7.56 -9.95 -26.60
C GLN A 7 7.76 -10.04 -25.08
N THR A 8 8.91 -10.58 -24.68
CA THR A 8 9.39 -10.64 -23.30
C THR A 8 9.76 -9.22 -22.82
N PRO A 9 9.33 -8.77 -21.63
CA PRO A 9 9.83 -7.52 -21.05
C PRO A 9 11.30 -7.66 -20.61
N ALA A 10 12.12 -6.66 -20.97
CA ALA A 10 13.51 -6.56 -20.56
C ALA A 10 13.66 -6.17 -19.08
N GLU A 11 14.56 -6.83 -18.36
CA GLU A 11 14.93 -6.52 -16.97
C GLU A 11 15.77 -5.21 -16.90
N PRO A 12 15.56 -4.34 -15.89
CA PRO A 12 16.45 -3.21 -15.66
C PRO A 12 17.74 -3.64 -14.93
N PRO A 13 18.89 -2.98 -15.21
CA PRO A 13 20.18 -3.40 -14.69
C PRO A 13 20.36 -3.07 -13.21
N ALA A 14 21.01 -3.99 -12.49
CA ALA A 14 21.46 -3.80 -11.11
C ALA A 14 22.59 -2.76 -11.05
N LEU A 15 22.33 -1.60 -10.42
CA LEU A 15 23.39 -0.68 -10.05
C LEU A 15 23.97 -1.08 -8.68
N LEU A 16 25.08 -1.82 -8.74
CA LEU A 16 26.01 -1.99 -7.63
C LEU A 16 26.90 -0.74 -7.53
N LEU A 17 26.86 -0.05 -6.39
CA LEU A 17 27.94 0.86 -5.99
C LEU A 17 28.60 0.30 -4.73
N ARG A 18 29.72 -0.38 -4.97
CA ARG A 18 30.75 -0.67 -3.98
C ARG A 18 31.63 0.56 -3.83
N ILE A 19 31.74 1.09 -2.63
CA ILE A 19 32.80 2.02 -2.26
C ILE A 19 33.47 1.43 -1.01
N ASP A 20 34.75 1.09 -1.14
CA ASP A 20 35.59 0.49 -0.12
C ASP A 20 36.63 1.49 0.42
N LEU A 21 36.73 1.54 1.77
CA LEU A 21 37.92 1.74 2.64
C LEU A 21 38.56 3.15 2.79
N PRO A 22 39.38 3.45 3.85
CA PRO A 22 39.82 2.64 5.02
C PRO A 22 39.65 3.33 6.41
N GLY A 23 39.87 2.58 7.51
CA GLY A 23 39.54 2.97 8.89
C GLY A 23 40.67 3.41 9.83
N ARG A 24 40.38 3.46 11.16
CA ARG A 24 41.29 3.12 12.28
C ARG A 24 40.64 3.27 13.67
N ASN A 25 41.16 2.46 14.58
CA ASN A 25 40.83 2.23 15.99
C ASN A 25 40.85 3.44 16.92
N GLY A 26 39.99 3.39 17.96
CA GLY A 26 40.17 4.13 19.22
C GLY A 26 39.23 3.62 20.32
N ARG A 27 39.78 2.92 21.32
CA ARG A 27 39.08 2.47 22.54
C ARG A 27 38.73 3.65 23.46
N SER A 28 37.56 3.61 24.09
CA SER A 28 37.40 3.67 25.57
C SER A 28 35.94 3.90 26.01
N GLY A 29 35.54 3.20 27.09
CA GLY A 29 34.54 3.67 28.06
C GLY A 29 33.07 3.26 27.87
N ARG A 30 32.59 2.28 28.66
CA ARG A 30 31.16 2.07 28.97
C ARG A 30 30.66 3.16 29.93
N PRO A 31 29.35 3.47 29.95
CA PRO A 31 28.44 2.76 30.85
C PRO A 31 27.24 2.15 30.13
N GLY A 32 26.69 1.07 30.69
CA GLY A 32 25.60 0.30 30.11
C GLY A 32 24.32 1.11 29.95
N LYS A 33 23.81 1.11 28.71
CA LYS A 33 22.43 1.46 28.39
C LYS A 33 21.70 0.13 28.23
N GLU A 34 20.66 -0.05 29.03
CA GLU A 34 19.77 -1.21 28.99
C GLU A 34 19.34 -1.48 27.53
N PRO A 35 19.34 -2.75 27.07
CA PRO A 35 18.87 -3.08 25.74
C PRO A 35 17.36 -2.89 25.70
N GLY A 36 16.94 -1.67 25.40
CA GLY A 36 15.59 -1.39 24.92
C GLY A 36 15.36 -2.26 23.69
N ASP A 37 14.20 -2.90 23.68
CA ASP A 37 13.75 -3.82 22.63
C ASP A 37 13.71 -3.11 21.27
N GLU A 38 14.84 -3.14 20.55
CA GLU A 38 15.03 -2.53 19.24
C GLU A 38 14.19 -3.22 18.13
N ARG A 39 13.43 -4.28 18.48
CA ARG A 39 12.57 -5.05 17.56
C ARG A 39 11.11 -4.61 17.57
N ALA A 40 10.72 -3.69 18.47
CA ALA A 40 9.33 -3.27 18.63
C ALA A 40 8.91 -2.12 17.68
N VAL A 41 9.84 -1.45 16.99
CA VAL A 41 9.53 -0.22 16.22
C VAL A 41 9.05 -0.50 14.78
N GLU A 42 9.37 -1.66 14.20
CA GLU A 42 9.06 -1.93 12.77
C GLU A 42 7.60 -2.35 12.51
N LYS A 43 6.92 -2.97 13.47
CA LYS A 43 5.56 -3.51 13.27
C LYS A 43 4.45 -2.46 13.36
N ASP A 44 4.73 -1.31 13.98
CA ASP A 44 3.73 -0.25 14.22
C ASP A 44 3.89 0.97 13.30
N ALA A 45 4.83 0.92 12.35
CA ALA A 45 5.02 2.02 11.41
C ALA A 45 3.78 2.21 10.51
N PRO A 46 3.19 3.42 10.47
CA PRO A 46 2.04 3.70 9.61
C PRO A 46 2.44 3.60 8.14
N LEU A 47 1.48 3.21 7.30
CA LEU A 47 1.55 3.40 5.86
C LEU A 47 1.14 4.84 5.54
N LEU A 48 1.98 5.53 4.78
CA LEU A 48 1.87 6.94 4.47
C LEU A 48 1.39 7.15 3.04
N CYS A 49 0.78 8.28 2.77
CA CYS A 49 0.48 8.72 1.40
C CYS A 49 1.79 8.96 0.65
N ALA A 50 2.00 8.29 -0.48
CA ALA A 50 3.22 8.45 -1.27
C ALA A 50 3.40 9.88 -1.84
N HIS A 51 2.33 10.67 -1.92
CA HIS A 51 2.37 12.03 -2.44
C HIS A 51 2.76 13.09 -1.40
N CYS A 52 2.27 12.98 -0.16
CA CYS A 52 2.43 14.01 0.87
C CYS A 52 2.96 13.50 2.21
N SER A 53 3.25 12.21 2.31
CA SER A 53 3.74 11.53 3.53
C SER A 53 2.80 11.60 4.74
N ALA A 54 1.54 12.03 4.56
CA ALA A 54 0.55 11.99 5.63
C ALA A 54 0.18 10.54 5.99
N PRO A 55 -0.02 10.20 7.27
CA PRO A 55 -0.45 8.86 7.68
C PRO A 55 -1.80 8.48 7.07
N VAL A 56 -1.90 7.28 6.50
CA VAL A 56 -3.13 6.77 5.84
C VAL A 56 -3.75 5.64 6.65
N THR A 57 -2.96 4.60 6.93
CA THR A 57 -3.36 3.38 7.65
C THR A 57 -2.11 2.73 8.26
N SER A 58 -2.20 1.48 8.70
CA SER A 58 -1.11 0.73 9.32
C SER A 58 -1.19 -0.75 8.93
N ARG A 59 -0.07 -1.48 9.07
CA ARG A 59 0.05 -2.87 8.61
C ARG A 59 -0.87 -3.85 9.36
N ASP A 60 -1.17 -3.57 10.62
CA ASP A 60 -2.12 -4.32 11.45
C ASP A 60 -3.59 -4.17 11.00
N GLN A 61 -3.88 -3.20 10.12
CA GLN A 61 -5.20 -3.07 9.51
C GLN A 61 -5.35 -3.89 8.23
N ALA A 62 -4.29 -4.56 7.75
CA ALA A 62 -4.38 -5.43 6.58
C ALA A 62 -5.38 -6.57 6.83
N ILE A 63 -6.25 -6.79 5.85
CA ILE A 63 -7.23 -7.87 5.86
C ILE A 63 -7.25 -8.59 4.51
N GLU A 64 -7.79 -9.79 4.50
CA GLU A 64 -8.07 -10.54 3.29
C GLU A 64 -9.53 -10.37 2.89
N ILE A 65 -9.76 -10.10 1.60
CA ILE A 65 -11.07 -10.13 0.97
C ILE A 65 -11.02 -11.22 -0.10
N ASN A 66 -11.98 -12.14 -0.07
CA ASN A 66 -11.99 -13.33 -0.94
C ASN A 66 -10.67 -14.14 -0.87
N GLY A 67 -10.12 -14.27 0.35
CA GLY A 67 -8.92 -15.07 0.63
C GLY A 67 -7.59 -14.45 0.22
N ARG A 68 -7.55 -13.16 -0.15
CA ARG A 68 -6.29 -12.44 -0.45
C ARG A 68 -6.30 -11.00 0.05
N HIS A 69 -5.14 -10.51 0.48
CA HIS A 69 -4.93 -9.09 0.80
C HIS A 69 -4.73 -8.22 -0.44
N GLU A 70 -4.05 -8.77 -1.46
CA GLU A 70 -3.69 -8.06 -2.68
C GLU A 70 -4.51 -8.54 -3.89
N HIS A 71 -4.96 -7.58 -4.68
CA HIS A 71 -5.74 -7.81 -5.89
C HIS A 71 -5.24 -6.92 -7.03
N ALA A 72 -5.26 -7.46 -8.25
CA ALA A 72 -4.99 -6.72 -9.47
C ALA A 72 -6.27 -6.66 -10.30
N PHE A 73 -6.71 -5.46 -10.67
CA PHE A 73 -7.93 -5.23 -11.44
C PHE A 73 -7.72 -4.22 -12.56
N PHE A 74 -8.56 -4.29 -13.59
CA PHE A 74 -8.69 -3.24 -14.60
C PHE A 74 -9.98 -2.46 -14.37
N ASN A 75 -9.91 -1.14 -14.50
CA ASN A 75 -11.12 -0.33 -14.59
C ASN A 75 -11.69 -0.35 -16.04
N PRO A 76 -12.89 0.17 -16.29
CA PRO A 76 -13.50 0.22 -17.63
C PRO A 76 -12.67 1.00 -18.67
N ALA A 77 -11.79 1.90 -18.24
CA ALA A 77 -10.86 2.63 -19.10
C ALA A 77 -9.59 1.83 -19.44
N GLY A 78 -9.49 0.57 -18.99
CA GLY A 78 -8.34 -0.31 -19.25
C GLY A 78 -7.12 -0.02 -18.37
N ILE A 79 -7.26 0.77 -17.30
CA ILE A 79 -6.16 1.08 -16.37
C ILE A 79 -6.08 -0.03 -15.32
N ALA A 80 -4.89 -0.62 -15.18
CA ALA A 80 -4.59 -1.61 -14.16
C ALA A 80 -4.30 -0.95 -12.79
N TYR A 81 -4.83 -1.55 -11.73
CA TYR A 81 -4.53 -1.19 -10.35
C TYR A 81 -4.22 -2.44 -9.53
N GLU A 82 -3.09 -2.38 -8.81
CA GLU A 82 -2.84 -3.24 -7.67
C GLU A 82 -3.39 -2.57 -6.43
N ILE A 83 -4.24 -3.27 -5.69
CA ILE A 83 -4.86 -2.78 -4.47
C ILE A 83 -4.60 -3.71 -3.28
N ARG A 84 -4.42 -3.09 -2.12
CA ARG A 84 -4.28 -3.73 -0.80
C ARG A 84 -5.51 -3.46 0.05
N CYS A 85 -6.02 -4.48 0.72
CA CYS A 85 -7.26 -4.41 1.51
C CYS A 85 -7.00 -4.10 2.99
N PHE A 86 -7.63 -3.05 3.52
CA PHE A 86 -7.49 -2.61 4.92
C PHE A 86 -8.84 -2.45 5.61
N ARG A 87 -8.90 -2.85 6.88
CA ARG A 87 -10.09 -2.69 7.74
C ARG A 87 -10.38 -1.22 8.07
N ARG A 88 -9.34 -0.42 8.34
CA ARG A 88 -9.47 1.01 8.66
C ARG A 88 -8.39 1.80 7.94
N ALA A 89 -8.73 2.99 7.47
CA ALA A 89 -7.78 3.95 6.91
C ALA A 89 -8.16 5.38 7.33
N PRO A 90 -7.85 5.78 8.58
CA PRO A 90 -8.30 7.07 9.13
C PRO A 90 -7.72 8.29 8.38
N GLY A 91 -6.62 8.13 7.64
CA GLY A 91 -6.08 9.19 6.77
C GLY A 91 -6.78 9.32 5.41
N CYS A 92 -7.90 8.62 5.23
CA CYS A 92 -8.71 8.73 4.02
C CYS A 92 -9.99 9.55 4.25
N LEU A 93 -10.30 10.43 3.30
CA LEU A 93 -11.60 11.04 3.10
C LEU A 93 -12.39 10.19 2.09
N ILE A 94 -13.64 9.86 2.41
CA ILE A 94 -14.55 9.16 1.50
C ILE A 94 -15.36 10.20 0.71
N GLN A 95 -15.41 10.07 -0.62
CA GLN A 95 -16.04 11.05 -1.50
C GLN A 95 -16.98 10.42 -2.54
N GLY A 96 -18.12 11.08 -2.76
CA GLY A 96 -19.15 10.71 -3.73
C GLY A 96 -20.22 9.79 -3.16
N ASP A 97 -21.24 9.48 -3.96
CA ASP A 97 -22.29 8.53 -3.60
C ASP A 97 -21.82 7.08 -3.83
N PRO A 98 -22.23 6.13 -2.97
CA PRO A 98 -21.87 4.72 -3.14
C PRO A 98 -22.54 4.12 -4.38
N THR A 99 -21.73 3.51 -5.25
CA THR A 99 -22.17 2.87 -6.50
C THR A 99 -21.67 1.42 -6.61
N ASP A 100 -22.43 0.53 -7.23
CA ASP A 100 -21.99 -0.82 -7.59
C ASP A 100 -21.47 -0.90 -9.04
N GLU A 101 -21.45 0.22 -9.75
CA GLU A 101 -21.00 0.30 -11.14
C GLU A 101 -19.56 -0.23 -11.27
N PHE A 102 -19.38 -1.30 -12.03
CA PHE A 102 -18.08 -1.99 -12.20
C PHE A 102 -17.37 -2.34 -10.88
N THR A 103 -18.13 -2.65 -9.83
CA THR A 103 -17.52 -3.10 -8.57
C THR A 103 -16.67 -4.36 -8.77
N TRP A 104 -15.45 -4.35 -8.24
CA TRP A 104 -14.56 -5.52 -8.27
C TRP A 104 -14.86 -6.56 -7.20
N PHE A 105 -15.59 -6.14 -6.14
CA PHE A 105 -15.97 -7.01 -5.05
C PHE A 105 -17.49 -7.18 -5.05
N ALA A 106 -17.95 -8.34 -5.52
CA ALA A 106 -19.38 -8.65 -5.62
C ALA A 106 -20.08 -8.47 -4.27
N GLY A 107 -21.24 -7.79 -4.28
CA GLY A 107 -22.00 -7.47 -3.07
C GLY A 107 -21.53 -6.21 -2.33
N TYR A 108 -20.54 -5.49 -2.86
CA TYR A 108 -20.11 -4.18 -2.36
C TYR A 108 -20.39 -3.06 -3.35
N ARG A 109 -20.76 -1.90 -2.80
CA ARG A 109 -20.70 -0.60 -3.47
C ARG A 109 -19.41 0.11 -3.08
N TRP A 110 -18.88 0.93 -3.98
CA TRP A 110 -17.66 1.69 -3.76
C TRP A 110 -17.89 3.19 -3.82
N GLN A 111 -17.03 3.91 -3.10
CA GLN A 111 -16.85 5.37 -3.15
C GLN A 111 -15.36 5.66 -3.32
N PHE A 112 -15.02 6.84 -3.81
CA PHE A 112 -13.61 7.25 -3.85
C PHE A 112 -13.06 7.40 -2.44
N SER A 113 -11.82 6.98 -2.26
CA SER A 113 -11.03 7.17 -1.06
C SER A 113 -9.84 8.07 -1.39
N LEU A 114 -9.86 9.29 -0.87
CA LEU A 114 -8.85 10.32 -1.12
C LEU A 114 -7.98 10.49 0.12
N CYS A 115 -6.71 10.89 -0.05
CA CYS A 115 -5.91 11.34 1.09
C CYS A 115 -6.58 12.54 1.77
N SER A 116 -6.83 12.47 3.07
CA SER A 116 -7.48 13.56 3.81
C SER A 116 -6.65 14.84 3.87
N THR A 117 -5.35 14.76 3.58
CA THR A 117 -4.43 15.92 3.59
C THR A 117 -4.27 16.56 2.22
N CYS A 118 -4.01 15.77 1.17
CA CYS A 118 -3.67 16.31 -0.17
C CYS A 118 -4.71 15.99 -1.25
N LEU A 119 -5.80 15.29 -0.90
CA LEU A 119 -6.88 14.89 -1.80
C LEU A 119 -6.47 13.99 -2.97
N THR A 120 -5.21 13.53 -3.04
CA THR A 120 -4.81 12.54 -4.03
C THR A 120 -5.66 11.29 -3.87
N HIS A 121 -6.11 10.71 -4.98
CA HIS A 121 -6.89 9.49 -4.96
C HIS A 121 -6.01 8.36 -4.40
N LEU A 122 -6.39 7.73 -3.29
CA LEU A 122 -5.66 6.62 -2.69
C LEU A 122 -6.29 5.27 -2.99
N GLY A 123 -7.55 5.22 -3.40
CA GLY A 123 -8.25 4.01 -3.82
C GLY A 123 -9.73 4.14 -3.55
N TRP A 124 -10.35 3.07 -3.03
CA TRP A 124 -11.79 2.98 -2.88
C TRP A 124 -12.20 2.53 -1.48
N PHE A 125 -13.32 3.06 -0.99
CA PHE A 125 -14.00 2.54 0.18
C PHE A 125 -15.17 1.66 -0.28
N PHE A 126 -15.16 0.40 0.15
CA PHE A 126 -16.18 -0.59 -0.19
C PHE A 126 -17.12 -0.79 1.00
N SER A 127 -18.43 -0.61 0.75
CA SER A 127 -19.49 -0.80 1.73
C SER A 127 -20.53 -1.81 1.25
N SER A 128 -21.15 -2.52 2.19
CA SER A 128 -22.17 -3.53 1.93
C SER A 128 -23.21 -3.50 3.06
N LEU A 129 -24.42 -3.97 2.78
CA LEU A 129 -25.46 -4.14 3.79
C LEU A 129 -25.27 -5.43 4.61
N GLU A 130 -24.57 -6.42 4.06
CA GLU A 130 -24.43 -7.76 4.66
C GLU A 130 -23.04 -8.04 5.22
N ARG A 131 -22.04 -7.26 4.79
CA ARG A 131 -20.63 -7.55 5.06
C ARG A 131 -19.91 -6.32 5.62
N PRO A 132 -18.87 -6.51 6.46
CA PRO A 132 -18.09 -5.38 6.97
C PRO A 132 -17.49 -4.55 5.83
N PRO A 133 -17.50 -3.20 5.96
CA PRO A 133 -16.85 -2.33 4.99
C PRO A 133 -15.33 -2.41 5.10
N PHE A 134 -14.65 -2.02 4.04
CA PHE A 134 -13.19 -1.99 3.99
C PHE A 134 -12.66 -0.98 2.98
N TYR A 135 -11.36 -0.76 2.98
CA TYR A 135 -10.65 0.09 2.02
C TYR A 135 -9.82 -0.78 1.07
N GLY A 136 -9.94 -0.57 -0.24
CA GLY A 136 -9.00 -1.08 -1.24
C GLY A 136 -8.11 0.07 -1.71
N LEU A 137 -6.89 0.13 -1.18
CA LEU A 137 -5.95 1.23 -1.45
C LEU A 137 -4.90 0.82 -2.48
N ILE A 138 -4.58 1.72 -3.40
CA ILE A 138 -3.66 1.48 -4.51
C ILE A 138 -2.23 1.33 -3.97
N SER A 139 -1.60 0.18 -4.26
CA SER A 139 -0.33 -0.22 -3.65
C SER A 139 0.77 0.81 -3.82
N ASN A 140 0.97 1.35 -5.02
CA ASN A 140 2.03 2.32 -5.31
C ASN A 140 1.73 3.76 -4.84
N ARG A 141 0.58 3.99 -4.19
CA ARG A 141 0.23 5.27 -3.57
C ARG A 141 0.44 5.28 -2.06
N LEU A 142 1.00 4.19 -1.52
CA LEU A 142 1.35 4.03 -0.11
C LEU A 142 2.84 3.70 0.05
N ILE A 143 3.50 4.31 1.03
CA ILE A 143 4.90 4.03 1.44
C ILE A 143 4.99 3.66 2.92
#